data_AF-A0A965QWC3-F1
#
_entry.id   AF-A0A965QWC3-F1
#
_cell.length_a   1.000
_cell.length_b   1.000
_cell.length_c   1.000
_cell.angle_alpha   90.00
_cell.angle_beta   90.00
_cell.angle_gamma   90.00
#
_symmetry.space_group_name_H-M   'P 1'
#
loop_
_entity.id
_entity.type
_entity.pdbx_description
1 polymer ?
#
loop_
_entity_poly.entity_id
_entity_poly.type
_entity_poly.pdbx_seq_one_letter_code
_entity_poly.pdbx_strand_id
1 'polypeptide(L)' 'TLALYGDFSMATAIGLKANGLEIEAGREILMRNRQVLYVANTRFGVVNHAPEFVGRLAKASS' A
#
# COMPACT_ATOMS: atom_id res chain seq x y z
N THR A 1 8.30 1.72 -17.64
CA THR A 1 8.88 0.45 -17.15
C THR A 1 8.06 -0.65 -17.73
N LEU A 2 8.66 -1.58 -18.46
CA LEU A 2 7.94 -2.68 -19.10
C LEU A 2 7.71 -3.83 -18.11
N ALA A 3 8.66 -4.07 -17.21
CA ALA A 3 8.51 -5.03 -16.12
C ALA A 3 9.51 -4.72 -14.99
N LEU A 4 9.19 -5.18 -13.78
CA LEU A 4 10.13 -5.37 -12.68
C LEU A 4 10.26 -6.87 -12.45
N TYR A 5 11.48 -7.36 -12.29
CA TYR A 5 11.76 -8.79 -12.12
C TYR A 5 12.85 -8.97 -11.07
N GLY A 6 12.80 -10.07 -10.32
CA GLY A 6 13.76 -10.33 -9.25
C GLY A 6 13.12 -10.94 -8.00
N ASP A 7 13.89 -11.01 -6.93
CA ASP A 7 13.45 -11.57 -5.65
C ASP A 7 13.04 -10.46 -4.68
N PHE A 8 11.75 -10.16 -4.64
CA PHE A 8 11.19 -9.15 -3.73
C PHE A 8 11.18 -9.58 -2.26
N SER A 9 11.35 -10.88 -1.96
CA SER A 9 11.41 -11.36 -0.58
C SER A 9 12.73 -10.98 0.10
N MET A 10 13.80 -10.85 -0.68
CA MET A 10 15.10 -10.35 -0.22
C MET A 10 15.25 -8.83 -0.41
N ALA A 11 14.61 -8.25 -1.43
CA ALA A 11 14.82 -6.84 -1.79
C ALA A 11 13.98 -5.83 -0.97
N THR A 12 12.78 -6.25 -0.54
CA THR A 12 11.74 -5.34 -0.04
C THR A 12 11.15 -5.86 1.26
N ALA A 13 11.01 -4.97 2.24
CA ALA A 13 10.26 -5.22 3.46
C ALA A 13 8.99 -4.34 3.47
N ILE A 14 7.86 -4.95 3.82
CA ILE A 14 6.58 -4.25 4.01
C ILE A 14 6.24 -4.29 5.50
N GLY A 15 6.22 -3.12 6.13
CA GLY A 15 5.78 -2.96 7.51
C GLY A 15 4.31 -2.59 7.53
N LEU A 16 3.48 -3.41 8.17
CA LEU A 16 2.08 -3.10 8.44
C LEU A 16 1.96 -2.48 9.85
N LYS A 17 1.12 -1.44 10.00
CA LYS A 17 0.76 -0.96 11.34
C LYS A 17 0.22 -2.13 12.16
N ALA A 18 0.65 -2.25 13.42
CA ALA A 18 0.28 -3.38 14.29
C ALA A 18 -1.24 -3.60 14.42
N ASN A 19 -2.01 -2.51 14.37
CA ASN A 19 -3.47 -2.54 14.45
C ASN A 19 -4.17 -3.02 13.15
N GLY A 20 -3.42 -3.25 12.07
CA GLY A 20 -3.94 -3.77 10.81
C GLY A 20 -4.90 -2.81 10.09
N LEU A 21 -5.98 -3.36 9.55
CA LEU A 21 -7.06 -2.62 8.91
C LEU A 21 -8.04 -2.12 9.97
N GLU A 22 -8.15 -0.81 10.12
CA GLU A 22 -9.08 -0.16 11.04
C GLU A 22 -10.36 0.20 10.27
N ILE A 23 -11.53 -0.28 10.75
CA ILE A 23 -12.83 0.04 10.17
C ILE A 23 -13.58 0.96 11.15
N GLU A 24 -13.91 2.16 10.70
CA GLU A 24 -14.61 3.18 11.48
C GLU A 24 -15.99 3.46 10.89
N ALA A 25 -16.98 3.69 11.75
CA ALA A 25 -18.35 4.04 11.36
C ALA A 25 -18.70 5.45 11.86
N GLY A 26 -18.73 6.42 10.95
CA GLY A 26 -19.11 7.80 11.22
C GLY A 26 -20.61 8.00 11.04
N ARG A 27 -21.41 7.84 12.10
CA ARG A 27 -22.86 8.16 12.08
C ARG A 27 -23.14 9.65 12.28
N GLU A 28 -22.24 10.37 12.95
CA GLU A 28 -22.44 11.77 13.34
C GLU A 28 -22.33 12.76 12.17
N ILE A 29 -21.51 12.46 11.17
CA ILE A 29 -21.25 13.34 10.02
C ILE A 29 -22.45 13.41 9.06
N LEU A 30 -23.26 12.33 8.99
CA LEU A 30 -24.35 12.19 8.02
C LEU A 30 -25.73 12.01 8.67
N MET A 31 -25.90 12.44 9.92
CA MET A 31 -27.15 12.29 10.67
C MET A 31 -28.36 12.90 9.94
N ARG A 32 -28.19 14.06 9.30
CA ARG A 32 -29.26 14.76 8.57
C ARG A 32 -29.81 13.94 7.39
N ASN A 33 -28.97 13.11 6.78
CA ASN A 33 -29.33 12.28 5.64
C ASN A 33 -29.64 10.83 6.02
N ARG A 34 -29.64 10.48 7.32
CA ARG A 34 -29.81 9.10 7.84
C ARG A 34 -28.83 8.10 7.21
N GLN A 35 -27.64 8.56 6.84
CA GLN A 35 -26.59 7.73 6.25
C GLN A 35 -25.52 7.37 7.27
N VAL A 36 -24.81 6.26 7.04
CA VAL A 36 -23.67 5.83 7.86
C VAL A 36 -22.46 5.76 6.93
N LEU A 37 -21.39 6.46 7.28
CA LEU A 37 -20.13 6.38 6.56
C LEU A 37 -19.27 5.28 7.18
N TYR A 38 -18.90 4.28 6.39
CA TYR A 38 -17.89 3.29 6.77
C TYR A 38 -16.56 3.66 6.12
N VAL A 39 -15.51 3.82 6.91
CA VAL A 39 -14.15 4.12 6.43
C VAL A 39 -13.25 2.97 6.84
N ALA A 40 -12.58 2.37 5.86
CA ALA A 40 -11.54 1.38 6.10
C ALA A 40 -10.17 2.04 5.89
N ASN A 41 -9.37 2.15 6.95
CA ASN A 41 -8.06 2.77 6.93
C ASN A 41 -6.98 1.71 7.20
N THR A 42 -5.95 1.67 6.35
CA THR A 42 -4.76 0.88 6.58
C THR A 42 -3.53 1.73 6.33
N ARG A 43 -2.51 1.53 7.17
CA ARG A 43 -1.22 2.20 7.03
C ARG A 43 -0.14 1.14 6.88
N PHE A 44 0.64 1.27 5.82
CA PHE A 44 1.80 0.42 5.57
C PHE A 44 2.98 1.28 5.12
N GLY A 45 4.18 0.87 5.51
CA GLY A 45 5.45 1.42 5.06
C GLY A 45 6.17 0.41 4.17
N VAL A 46 6.85 0.90 3.14
CA VAL A 46 7.65 0.06 2.24
C VAL A 46 9.10 0.50 2.31
N VAL A 47 10.00 -0.44 2.56
CA VAL A 47 11.45 -0.21 2.58
C VAL A 47 12.12 -1.12 1.57
N ASN A 48 12.70 -0.53 0.54
CA ASN A 48 13.55 -1.23 -0.43
C ASN A 48 14.99 -1.12 0.02
N HIS A 49 15.59 -2.22 0.48
CA HIS A 49 16.88 -2.21 1.16
C HIS A 49 17.98 -2.96 0.39
N ALA A 50 17.63 -3.83 -0.56
CA ALA A 50 18.59 -4.54 -1.40
C ALA A 50 18.18 -4.47 -2.88
N PRO A 51 18.39 -3.31 -3.54
CA PRO A 51 18.02 -3.10 -4.94
C PRO A 51 18.75 -4.02 -5.92
N GLU A 52 19.89 -4.59 -5.54
CA GLU A 52 20.66 -5.56 -6.33
C GLU A 52 19.85 -6.82 -6.72
N PHE A 53 18.81 -7.18 -5.96
CA PHE A 53 17.95 -8.32 -6.25
C PHE A 53 16.79 -8.00 -7.20
N VAL A 54 16.62 -6.74 -7.63
CA VAL A 54 15.51 -6.30 -8.51
C VAL A 54 16.04 -5.61 -9.76
N GLY A 55 15.75 -6.21 -10.91
CA GLY A 55 15.96 -5.62 -12.22
C GLY A 55 14.74 -4.83 -12.69
N ARG A 56 14.98 -3.67 -13.32
CA ARG A 56 13.96 -2.85 -13.96
C ARG A 56 14.14 -2.87 -15.47
N LEU A 57 13.22 -3.49 -16.20
CA LEU A 57 13.20 -3.40 -17.66
C LEU A 57 12.66 -2.02 -18.07
N ALA A 58 13.57 -1.13 -18.44
CA ALA A 58 13.22 0.13 -19.07
C ALA A 58 12.90 -0.12 -20.55
N LYS A 59 11.90 0.60 -21.08
CA LYS A 59 11.72 0.67 -22.53
C LYS A 59 12.92 1.46 -23.06
N ALA A 60 13.65 0.90 -24.01
CA ALA A 60 14.65 1.68 -24.74
C ALA A 60 13.91 2.84 -25.41
N SER A 61 14.22 4.07 -25.01
CA SER A 61 13.82 5.25 -25.78
C SER A 61 14.59 5.19 -27.09
N SER A 62 13.87 5.21 -28.22
CA SER A 62 14.45 5.50 -29.53
C SER A 62 14.91 6.94 -29.60
#